data_AF-A0A3D2J3Z3-F1
#
_entry.id   AF-A0A3D2J3Z3-F1
#
_cell.length_a   1.000
_cell.length_b   1.000
_cell.length_c   1.000
_cell.angle_alpha   90.00
_cell.angle_beta   90.00
_cell.angle_gamma   90.00
#
_symmetry.space_group_name_H-M   'P 1'
#
loop_
_entity.id
_entity.type
_entity.pdbx_description
1 polymer ?
#
loop_
_entity_poly.entity_id
_entity_poly.type
_entity_poly.pdbx_seq_one_letter_code
_entity_poly.pdbx_strand_id
1 'polypeptide(L)'
;QLLLHYCWPGNVRELKNVIERAMILSTSDEIHSNHLPQEIVGDNEAKNTSLSDPFTTWLHALPAGSLSLEQLTERIERHLVHRALDMAQHNRTRAAQTLGLAKVDQLRYLMRKHHID
;
A
#
# COMPACT_ATOMS: atom_id res chain seq x y z
N GLN A 1 0.17 27.16 -4.95
CA GLN A 1 -0.44 26.37 -3.85
C GLN A 1 -0.35 24.84 -4.04
N LEU A 2 0.19 24.32 -5.16
CA LEU A 2 0.27 22.87 -5.43
C LEU A 2 1.09 22.08 -4.39
N LEU A 3 2.26 22.59 -3.99
CA LEU A 3 3.16 21.93 -3.03
C LEU A 3 2.54 21.72 -1.64
N LEU A 4 1.57 22.56 -1.25
CA LEU A 4 0.87 22.48 0.04
C LEU A 4 -0.22 21.40 0.06
N HIS A 5 -0.72 21.00 -1.11
CA HIS A 5 -1.80 20.02 -1.23
C HIS A 5 -1.28 18.60 -1.53
N TYR A 6 0.03 18.45 -1.79
CA TYR A 6 0.64 17.16 -2.04
C TYR A 6 1.05 16.49 -0.72
N CYS A 7 0.73 15.21 -0.55
CA CYS A 7 0.91 14.49 0.72
C CYS A 7 2.36 14.07 1.05
N TRP A 8 3.30 14.22 0.11
CA TRP A 8 4.74 13.90 0.28
C TRP A 8 5.00 12.51 0.89
N PRO A 9 4.71 11.40 0.18
CA PRO A 9 4.92 10.04 0.67
C PRO A 9 6.37 9.74 1.10
N GLY A 10 7.35 10.43 0.52
CA GLY A 10 8.77 10.33 0.83
C GLY A 10 9.29 11.32 1.89
N ASN A 11 8.39 12.01 2.62
CA ASN A 11 8.71 13.06 3.59
C ASN A 11 9.48 14.26 2.98
N VAL A 12 10.11 15.09 3.82
CA VAL A 12 10.85 16.32 3.44
C VAL A 12 11.97 16.08 2.42
N ARG A 13 12.51 14.85 2.34
CA ARG A 13 13.53 14.49 1.33
C ARG A 13 12.98 14.56 -0.09
N GLU A 14 11.73 14.16 -0.27
CA GLU A 14 11.06 14.22 -1.57
C GLU A 14 10.80 15.67 -1.99
N LEU A 15 10.32 16.51 -1.06
CA LEU A 15 10.17 17.95 -1.29
C LEU A 15 11.48 18.58 -1.73
N LYS A 16 12.58 18.27 -1.04
CA LYS A 16 13.92 18.75 -1.39
C LYS A 16 14.31 18.36 -2.81
N ASN A 17 14.19 17.08 -3.16
CA ASN A 17 14.56 16.58 -4.50
C ASN A 17 13.72 17.23 -5.61
N VAL A 18 12.43 17.45 -5.35
CA VAL A 18 11.54 18.11 -6.30
C VAL A 18 11.92 19.57 -6.50
N ILE A 19 12.21 20.31 -5.42
CA ILE A 19 12.67 21.70 -5.51
C ILE A 19 14.02 21.78 -6.24
N GLU A 20 14.97 20.91 -5.91
CA GLU A 20 16.27 20.85 -6.59
C GLU A 20 16.12 20.62 -8.09
N ARG A 21 15.28 19.66 -8.48
CA ARG A 21 14.99 19.39 -9.89
C ARG A 21 14.28 20.57 -10.57
N ALA A 22 13.34 21.21 -9.88
CA ALA A 22 12.63 22.37 -10.40
C ALA A 22 13.58 23.56 -10.63
N MET A 23 14.54 23.79 -9.73
CA MET A 23 15.59 24.81 -9.90
C MET A 23 16.50 24.52 -11.10
N ILE A 24 16.84 23.24 -11.35
CA ILE A 24 17.66 22.85 -12.51
C ILE A 24 16.90 23.09 -13.82
N LEU A 25 15.58 22.86 -13.83
CA LEU A 25 14.74 22.99 -15.02
C LEU A 25 14.24 24.42 -15.25
N SER A 26 14.16 25.24 -14.21
CA SER A 26 13.75 26.64 -14.32
C SER A 26 14.87 27.46 -14.95
N THR A 27 14.56 28.09 -16.08
CA THR A 27 15.48 29.04 -16.75
C THR A 27 15.26 30.49 -16.30
N SER A 28 14.36 30.70 -15.34
CA SER A 28 13.94 32.00 -14.81
C SER A 28 14.06 31.99 -13.28
N ASP A 29 13.99 33.17 -12.67
CA ASP A 29 14.01 33.37 -11.20
C ASP A 29 12.74 32.83 -10.51
N GLU A 30 11.70 32.51 -11.29
CA GLU A 30 10.43 31.97 -10.81
C GLU A 30 10.19 30.52 -11.25
N ILE A 31 9.83 29.67 -10.28
CA ILE A 31 9.42 28.29 -10.51
C ILE A 31 7.91 28.25 -10.79
N HIS A 32 7.54 28.11 -12.06
CA HIS A 32 6.17 27.82 -12.48
C HIS A 32 5.81 26.33 -12.39
N SER A 33 4.51 26.02 -12.42
CA SER A 33 3.97 24.65 -12.37
C SER A 33 4.59 23.71 -13.40
N ASN A 34 4.98 24.22 -14.56
CA ASN A 34 5.55 23.42 -15.65
C ASN A 34 6.94 22.85 -15.32
N HIS A 35 7.61 23.35 -14.28
CA HIS A 35 8.90 22.83 -13.79
C HIS A 35 8.73 21.76 -12.72
N LEU A 36 7.51 21.54 -12.22
CA LEU A 36 7.22 20.52 -11.22
C LEU A 36 6.84 19.19 -11.89
N PRO A 37 7.13 18.05 -11.25
CA PRO A 37 6.65 16.75 -11.70
C PRO A 37 5.13 16.74 -11.91
N GLN A 38 4.69 16.01 -12.94
CA GLN A 38 3.26 15.86 -13.26
C GLN A 38 2.45 15.21 -12.13
N GLU A 39 3.12 14.53 -11.19
CA GLU A 39 2.55 14.01 -9.94
C GLU A 39 2.04 15.09 -8.99
N ILE A 40 2.61 16.29 -9.06
CA ILE A 40 2.26 17.44 -8.21
C ILE A 40 1.34 18.41 -8.96
N VAL A 41 1.42 18.44 -10.29
CA VAL A 41 0.67 19.36 -11.17
C VAL A 41 -0.68 18.78 -11.61
N GLY A 42 -0.80 17.46 -11.73
CA GLY A 42 -2.04 16.79 -12.10
C GLY A 42 -3.03 16.78 -10.95
N ASP A 43 -4.32 16.98 -11.25
CA ASP A 43 -5.44 16.96 -10.32
C ASP A 43 -5.27 15.95 -9.19
N ASN A 44 -5.32 16.48 -7.98
CA ASN A 44 -5.21 15.74 -6.72
C ASN A 44 -6.36 14.74 -6.50
N GLU A 45 -7.30 14.65 -7.44
CA GLU A 45 -8.37 13.65 -7.46
C GLU A 45 -7.99 12.36 -8.20
N ALA A 46 -7.02 12.38 -9.12
CA ALA A 46 -6.77 11.22 -9.98
C ALA A 46 -5.61 10.30 -9.51
N LYS A 47 -4.77 10.74 -8.56
CA LYS A 47 -3.61 9.94 -8.09
C LYS A 47 -3.75 9.31 -6.71
N ASN A 48 -4.78 9.67 -5.94
CA ASN A 48 -5.29 8.76 -4.90
C ASN A 48 -6.06 7.57 -5.50
N THR A 49 -6.18 7.52 -6.84
CA THR A 49 -6.76 6.41 -7.62
C THR A 49 -5.72 5.68 -8.46
N SER A 50 -4.42 5.84 -8.20
CA SER A 50 -3.43 4.88 -8.73
C SER A 50 -3.31 3.70 -7.77
N LEU A 51 -4.21 2.74 -7.99
CA LEU A 51 -4.21 1.42 -7.36
C LEU A 51 -4.32 1.51 -5.83
N SER A 52 -5.51 1.83 -5.31
CA SER A 52 -5.84 1.38 -3.96
C SER A 52 -5.85 -0.15 -3.99
N ASP A 53 -4.68 -0.77 -3.85
CA ASP A 53 -4.56 -2.20 -3.62
C ASP A 53 -5.57 -2.52 -2.51
N PRO A 54 -6.46 -3.52 -2.71
CA PRO A 54 -7.41 -3.93 -1.69
C PRO A 54 -6.76 -4.07 -0.31
N PHE A 55 -5.47 -4.43 -0.27
CA PHE A 55 -4.67 -4.47 0.94
C PHE A 55 -4.49 -3.09 1.62
N THR A 56 -4.10 -2.03 0.91
CA THR A 56 -3.92 -0.69 1.50
C THR A 56 -5.24 -0.13 2.01
N THR A 57 -6.33 -0.36 1.28
CA THR A 57 -7.68 0.05 1.70
C THR A 57 -8.08 -0.66 2.99
N TRP A 58 -7.84 -1.97 3.06
CA TRP A 58 -8.07 -2.75 4.28
C TRP A 58 -7.17 -2.28 5.43
N LEU A 59 -5.90 -1.95 5.15
CA LEU A 59 -4.94 -1.45 6.14
C LEU A 59 -5.42 -0.14 6.78
N HIS A 60 -5.93 0.80 5.97
CA HIS A 60 -6.49 2.06 6.44
C HIS A 60 -7.82 1.91 7.18
N ALA A 61 -8.53 0.80 6.99
CA ALA A 61 -9.75 0.47 7.73
C ALA A 61 -9.46 -0.16 9.12
N LEU A 62 -8.19 -0.47 9.45
CA LEU A 62 -7.86 -0.88 10.81
C LEU A 62 -8.03 0.30 11.78
N PRO A 63 -8.60 0.06 12.98
CA PRO A 63 -8.69 1.09 14.00
C PRO A 63 -7.28 1.57 14.36
N ALA A 64 -7.03 2.87 14.14
CA ALA A 64 -5.78 3.53 14.50
C ALA A 64 -5.70 3.71 16.02
N GLY A 65 -5.35 2.66 16.74
CA GLY A 65 -5.18 2.68 18.19
C GLY A 65 -4.71 1.35 18.74
N SER A 66 -3.61 1.38 19.51
CA SER A 66 -3.04 0.30 20.35
C SER A 66 -3.24 -1.15 19.86
N LEU A 67 -3.05 -1.44 18.58
CA LEU A 67 -2.84 -2.82 18.17
C LEU A 67 -1.39 -3.20 18.46
N SER A 68 -1.19 -4.29 19.20
CA SER A 68 0.13 -4.90 19.31
C SER A 68 0.55 -5.50 17.96
N LEU A 69 1.85 -5.66 17.74
CA LEU A 69 2.39 -6.32 16.54
C LEU A 69 1.79 -7.72 16.35
N GLU A 70 1.57 -8.44 17.45
CA GLU A 70 0.98 -9.78 17.44
C GLU A 70 -0.44 -9.75 16.88
N GLN A 71 -1.27 -8.80 17.33
CA GLN A 71 -2.66 -8.66 16.86
C GLN A 71 -2.74 -8.22 15.39
N LEU A 72 -1.83 -7.35 14.95
CA LEU A 72 -1.75 -6.95 13.55
C LEU A 72 -1.37 -8.13 12.66
N THR A 73 -0.35 -8.89 13.08
CA THR A 73 0.11 -10.08 12.36
C THR A 73 -1.02 -11.11 12.28
N GLU A 74 -1.76 -11.34 13.36
CA GLU A 74 -2.89 -12.25 13.39
C GLU A 74 -3.98 -11.85 12.36
N ARG A 75 -4.31 -10.55 12.28
CA ARG A 75 -5.30 -10.04 11.33
C ARG A 75 -4.84 -10.15 9.88
N ILE A 76 -3.56 -9.87 9.62
CA ILE A 76 -2.97 -10.00 8.28
C ILE A 76 -2.97 -11.47 7.85
N GLU A 77 -2.49 -12.38 8.71
CA GLU A 77 -2.48 -13.82 8.44
C GLU A 77 -3.89 -14.32 8.10
N ARG A 78 -4.89 -13.97 8.92
CA ARG A 78 -6.30 -14.35 8.68
C ARG A 78 -6.80 -13.82 7.33
N HIS A 79 -6.53 -12.56 7.01
CA HIS A 79 -6.96 -11.95 5.76
C HIS A 79 -6.33 -12.62 4.53
N LEU A 80 -5.01 -12.90 4.59
CA LEU A 80 -4.30 -13.55 3.50
C LEU A 80 -4.78 -14.98 3.26
N VAL A 81 -5.05 -15.75 4.32
CA VAL A 81 -5.59 -17.11 4.21
C VAL A 81 -6.95 -17.11 3.53
N HIS A 82 -7.87 -16.23 3.94
CA HIS A 82 -9.19 -16.11 3.30
C HIS A 82 -9.06 -15.76 1.82
N ARG A 83 -8.28 -14.72 1.49
CA ARG A 83 -8.10 -14.28 0.10
C ARG A 83 -7.49 -15.39 -0.77
N ALA A 84 -6.53 -16.14 -0.24
CA ALA A 84 -5.94 -17.26 -0.96
C ALA A 84 -6.93 -18.40 -1.19
N LEU A 85 -7.79 -18.72 -0.22
CA LEU A 85 -8.85 -19.70 -0.37
C LEU A 85 -9.88 -19.27 -1.41
N ASP A 86 -10.29 -18.00 -1.39
CA ASP A 86 -11.24 -17.44 -2.37
C ASP A 86 -10.67 -17.51 -3.79
N MET A 87 -9.42 -17.06 -3.97
CA MET A 87 -8.73 -17.12 -5.27
C MET A 87 -8.51 -18.55 -5.76
N ALA A 88 -8.36 -19.51 -4.84
CA ALA A 88 -8.15 -20.92 -5.14
C ALA A 88 -9.46 -21.73 -5.22
N GLN A 89 -10.63 -21.10 -5.11
CA GLN A 89 -11.94 -21.77 -5.03
C GLN A 89 -11.94 -22.90 -3.97
N HIS A 90 -11.44 -22.60 -2.77
CA HIS A 90 -11.33 -23.54 -1.64
C HIS A 90 -10.39 -24.75 -1.89
N ASN A 91 -9.60 -24.75 -2.96
CA ASN A 91 -8.55 -25.74 -3.16
C ASN A 91 -7.34 -25.41 -2.26
N ARG A 92 -7.23 -26.12 -1.14
CA ARG A 92 -6.18 -25.93 -0.12
C ARG A 92 -4.75 -26.05 -0.66
N THR A 93 -4.50 -26.95 -1.62
CA THR A 93 -3.17 -27.11 -2.23
C THR A 93 -2.81 -25.89 -3.08
N ARG A 94 -3.76 -25.42 -3.89
CA ARG A 94 -3.57 -24.24 -4.74
C ARG A 94 -3.48 -22.96 -3.91
N ALA A 95 -4.28 -22.81 -2.85
CA ALA A 95 -4.21 -21.69 -1.91
C ALA A 95 -2.84 -21.61 -1.22
N ALA A 96 -2.28 -22.75 -0.79
CA ALA A 96 -0.95 -22.80 -0.17
C ALA A 96 0.14 -22.35 -1.16
N GLN A 97 0.06 -22.78 -2.42
CA GLN A 97 0.98 -22.35 -3.49
C GLN A 97 0.86 -20.85 -3.78
N THR A 98 -0.36 -20.31 -3.83
CA THR A 98 -0.60 -18.87 -4.03
C THR A 98 0.00 -18.03 -2.90
N LEU A 99 0.00 -18.54 -1.67
CA LEU A 99 0.64 -17.90 -0.53
C LEU A 99 2.17 -18.12 -0.47
N GLY A 100 2.75 -18.90 -1.38
CA GLY A 100 4.18 -19.23 -1.37
C GLY A 100 4.58 -20.18 -0.24
N LEU A 101 3.63 -20.91 0.34
CA LEU A 101 3.89 -21.88 1.40
C LEU A 101 4.50 -23.15 0.83
N ALA A 102 5.61 -23.60 1.40
CA ALA A 102 6.33 -24.78 0.94
C ALA A 102 5.57 -26.09 1.22
N LYS A 103 4.67 -26.10 2.22
CA LYS A 103 3.87 -27.29 2.61
C LYS A 103 2.42 -26.91 2.86
N VAL A 104 1.49 -27.74 2.38
CA VAL A 104 0.04 -27.58 2.61
C VAL A 104 -0.31 -27.64 4.11
N ASP A 105 0.49 -28.36 4.91
CA ASP A 105 0.29 -28.42 6.36
C ASP A 105 0.49 -27.06 7.06
N GLN A 106 1.28 -26.15 6.50
CA GLN A 106 1.43 -24.78 7.02
C GLN A 106 0.12 -24.00 6.87
N LEU A 107 -0.56 -24.14 5.74
CA LEU A 107 -1.89 -23.56 5.53
C LEU A 107 -2.89 -24.16 6.52
N ARG A 108 -2.86 -25.48 6.71
CA ARG A 108 -3.75 -26.17 7.67
C ARG A 108 -3.53 -25.68 9.10
N TYR A 109 -2.29 -25.44 9.48
CA TYR A 109 -1.96 -24.85 10.79
C TYR A 109 -2.53 -23.45 10.93
N LEU A 110 -2.35 -22.59 9.92
CA LEU A 110 -2.92 -21.22 9.93
C LEU A 110 -4.45 -21.24 9.99
N MET A 111 -5.10 -22.13 9.23
CA MET A 111 -6.55 -22.32 9.29
C MET A 111 -7.04 -22.70 10.69
N ARG A 112 -6.36 -23.65 11.36
CA ARG A 112 -6.69 -24.03 12.75
C ARG A 112 -6.43 -22.91 13.74
N LYS A 113 -5.28 -22.24 13.64
CA LYS A 113 -4.92 -21.10 14.51
C LYS A 113 -5.97 -19.99 14.44
N HIS A 114 -6.48 -19.73 13.24
CA HIS A 114 -7.41 -18.64 12.97
C HIS A 114 -8.89 -19.05 12.93
N HIS A 115 -9.20 -20.33 13.22
CA HIS A 115 -10.56 -20.88 13.21
C HIS A 115 -11.28 -20.68 11.85
N ILE A 116 -10.57 -20.98 10.76
CA ILE A 116 -11.06 -20.92 9.38
C ILE A 116 -11.31 -22.36 8.90
N ASP A 117 -12.54 -22.67 8.48
CA ASP A 117 -12.96 -24.02 8.03
C ASP A 117 -12.64 -24.31 6.54
#